data_AF-A0A1A2BIJ6-F1
#
_entry.id   AF-A0A1A2BIJ6-F1
#
_cell.length_a   1.000
_cell.length_b   1.000
_cell.length_c   1.000
_cell.angle_alpha   90.00
_cell.angle_beta   90.00
_cell.angle_gamma   90.00
#
_symmetry.space_group_name_H-M   'P 1'
#
loop_
_entity.id
_entity.type
_entity.pdbx_description
1 polymer ?
#
loop_
_entity_poly.entity_id
_entity_poly.type
_entity_poly.pdbx_seq_one_letter_code
_entity_poly.pdbx_strand_id
1 'polypeptide(L)'
;MRMSRTVIAGVAATTALAVSMSGCGSNKPQSSPSKSGSATSATSVSGSAPASSAQANEYAKLLIQASDINAPVPFTAAPPTGNPNGRPGVATTFKDDDGSHAIKVTIQVYEDPDEATNALNTAKGEQGGVIKVDTTQPSTIGSGGTMLMGNTPDRSKGVVFLLFTEGKALATLEFDGPPDTLAPPEFVNDVGQKQDAAIKKGLGG
;
A
#
# COMPACT_ATOMS: atom_id res chain seq x y z
N MET A 1 27.92 43.27 -12.11
CA MET A 1 29.27 43.11 -12.72
C MET A 1 30.19 42.47 -11.68
N ARG A 2 31.18 41.65 -12.09
CA ARG A 2 32.35 41.20 -11.28
C ARG A 2 32.04 40.32 -10.04
N MET A 3 32.82 39.32 -9.64
CA MET A 3 33.96 38.55 -10.22
C MET A 3 33.88 37.07 -9.75
N SER A 4 34.80 36.20 -10.17
CA SER A 4 34.72 34.72 -10.04
C SER A 4 35.99 34.06 -9.43
N ARG A 5 35.98 32.71 -9.30
CA ARG A 5 37.10 31.79 -8.88
C ARG A 5 37.25 31.69 -7.33
N THR A 6 37.73 30.61 -6.67
CA THR A 6 38.59 29.42 -6.95
C THR A 6 38.23 28.29 -5.93
N VAL A 7 38.68 27.01 -5.93
CA VAL A 7 38.70 25.85 -6.89
C VAL A 7 39.72 24.78 -6.36
N ILE A 8 39.46 23.47 -6.54
CA ILE A 8 40.26 22.26 -6.06
C ILE A 8 40.15 22.03 -4.52
N ALA A 9 40.14 20.81 -3.93
CA ALA A 9 40.30 19.39 -4.34
C ALA A 9 39.15 18.51 -3.77
N GLY A 10 39.04 17.18 -3.95
CA GLY A 10 39.77 16.22 -4.81
C GLY A 10 40.48 15.05 -4.07
N VAL A 11 39.82 13.90 -3.87
CA VAL A 11 40.39 12.60 -3.42
C VAL A 11 39.69 11.44 -4.13
N ALA A 12 40.43 10.38 -4.50
CA ALA A 12 39.88 9.12 -5.03
C ALA A 12 40.55 7.92 -4.33
N ALA A 13 39.80 6.84 -4.11
CA ALA A 13 40.28 5.59 -3.52
C ALA A 13 39.73 4.39 -4.29
N THR A 14 40.62 3.61 -4.91
CA THR A 14 40.29 2.42 -5.70
C THR A 14 40.69 1.15 -4.98
N THR A 15 39.76 0.22 -4.78
CA THR A 15 40.07 -1.16 -4.39
C THR A 15 39.35 -2.13 -5.33
N ALA A 16 40.11 -2.82 -6.17
CA ALA A 16 39.61 -3.90 -7.01
C ALA A 16 39.93 -5.25 -6.35
N LEU A 17 38.94 -6.13 -6.28
CA LEU A 17 39.12 -7.52 -5.86
C LEU A 17 38.54 -8.44 -6.94
N ALA A 18 39.43 -9.03 -7.73
CA ALA A 18 39.10 -10.06 -8.71
C ALA A 18 39.66 -11.39 -8.23
N VAL A 19 38.81 -12.40 -8.14
CA VAL A 19 39.21 -13.81 -7.96
C VAL A 19 38.50 -14.66 -9.00
N SER A 20 39.29 -15.36 -9.80
CA SER A 20 38.83 -16.21 -10.90
C SER A 20 38.71 -17.66 -10.45
N MET A 21 37.69 -18.37 -10.94
CA MET A 21 37.74 -19.84 -11.03
C MET A 21 37.50 -20.25 -12.49
N SER A 22 38.46 -21.00 -13.04
CA SER A 22 38.44 -21.53 -14.40
C SER A 22 37.62 -22.81 -14.47
N GLY A 23 36.76 -22.91 -15.49
CA GLY A 23 35.85 -24.05 -15.67
C GLY A 23 35.62 -24.45 -17.13
N CYS A 24 36.53 -24.12 -18.05
CA CYS A 24 36.44 -24.52 -19.45
C CYS A 24 37.24 -25.82 -19.68
N GLY A 25 36.58 -26.88 -20.14
CA GLY A 25 37.20 -28.16 -20.47
C GLY A 25 36.61 -28.75 -21.75
N SER A 26 37.45 -29.09 -22.73
CA SER A 26 37.04 -29.69 -24.00
C SER A 26 38.20 -30.33 -24.75
N ASN A 27 38.17 -31.66 -24.93
CA ASN A 27 38.67 -32.47 -26.07
C ASN A 27 38.55 -33.98 -25.69
N LYS A 28 37.63 -34.75 -26.29
CA LYS A 28 37.79 -35.66 -27.46
C LYS A 28 38.55 -36.99 -27.17
N PRO A 29 38.30 -38.10 -27.90
CA PRO A 29 37.00 -38.68 -28.32
C PRO A 29 36.94 -40.25 -28.21
N GLN A 30 35.80 -40.89 -28.53
CA GLN A 30 35.66 -42.10 -29.39
C GLN A 30 34.53 -43.11 -29.02
N SER A 31 33.72 -43.47 -30.03
CA SER A 31 32.90 -44.68 -30.26
C SER A 31 31.68 -45.11 -29.39
N SER A 32 30.49 -44.69 -29.87
CA SER A 32 29.40 -45.59 -30.35
C SER A 32 28.56 -46.40 -29.31
N PRO A 33 27.44 -47.09 -29.69
CA PRO A 33 26.14 -46.40 -29.66
C PRO A 33 24.96 -47.21 -29.05
N SER A 34 23.94 -46.54 -28.49
CA SER A 34 22.61 -47.15 -28.30
C SER A 34 21.44 -46.17 -28.09
N LYS A 35 20.40 -46.37 -28.91
CA LYS A 35 18.95 -46.26 -28.63
C LYS A 35 18.39 -45.00 -27.93
N SER A 36 17.73 -44.19 -28.74
CA SER A 36 16.35 -43.66 -28.56
C SER A 36 15.76 -43.63 -27.14
N GLY A 37 15.53 -42.42 -26.62
CA GLY A 37 14.61 -42.12 -25.52
C GLY A 37 14.09 -40.69 -25.68
N SER A 38 12.77 -40.51 -25.74
CA SER A 38 12.13 -39.20 -25.98
C SER A 38 11.46 -38.67 -24.71
N ALA A 39 11.51 -37.35 -24.52
CA ALA A 39 10.92 -36.60 -23.39
C ALA A 39 11.56 -36.94 -22.01
N THR A 40 11.56 -36.05 -21.02
CA THR A 40 10.69 -34.88 -20.81
C THR A 40 11.50 -33.65 -20.39
N SER A 41 10.99 -32.44 -20.68
CA SER A 41 11.58 -31.16 -20.28
C SER A 41 11.87 -31.10 -18.78
N ALA A 42 12.99 -30.47 -18.41
CA ALA A 42 13.30 -30.20 -17.01
C ALA A 42 12.22 -29.30 -16.38
N THR A 43 11.77 -29.64 -15.18
CA THR A 43 10.86 -28.80 -14.39
C THR A 43 11.58 -27.50 -14.03
N SER A 44 11.26 -26.42 -14.73
CA SER A 44 11.67 -25.08 -14.34
C SER A 44 11.17 -24.81 -12.92
N VAL A 45 12.08 -24.67 -11.95
CA VAL A 45 11.71 -24.09 -10.66
C VAL A 45 11.19 -22.69 -10.92
N SER A 46 9.93 -22.45 -10.59
CA SER A 46 9.28 -21.16 -10.85
C SER A 46 10.01 -20.09 -10.04
N GLY A 47 10.72 -19.20 -10.72
CA GLY A 47 11.35 -18.06 -10.07
C GLY A 47 10.26 -17.20 -9.44
N SER A 48 10.37 -16.96 -8.12
CA SER A 48 9.40 -16.18 -7.36
C SER A 48 9.38 -14.72 -7.81
N ALA A 49 8.60 -14.42 -8.84
CA ALA A 49 8.19 -13.06 -9.14
C ALA A 49 7.50 -12.45 -7.91
N PRO A 50 7.67 -11.14 -7.63
CA PRO A 50 7.14 -10.54 -6.41
C PRO A 50 5.61 -10.66 -6.36
N ALA A 51 5.10 -11.34 -5.34
CA ALA A 51 3.68 -11.68 -5.21
C ALA A 51 2.75 -10.45 -5.14
N SER A 52 3.28 -9.27 -4.84
CA SER A 52 2.54 -8.01 -4.62
C SER A 52 1.59 -7.62 -5.76
N SER A 53 1.84 -8.03 -7.01
CA SER A 53 0.92 -7.78 -8.14
C SER A 53 -0.25 -8.76 -8.21
N ALA A 54 -0.05 -10.03 -7.82
CA ALA A 54 -1.13 -11.02 -7.75
C ALA A 54 -2.03 -10.76 -6.55
N GLN A 55 -1.44 -10.38 -5.41
CA GLN A 55 -2.17 -10.09 -4.17
C GLN A 55 -2.90 -8.74 -4.19
N ALA A 56 -2.41 -7.76 -4.98
CA ALA A 56 -3.21 -6.58 -5.31
C ALA A 56 -4.58 -6.98 -5.90
N ASN A 57 -4.59 -7.91 -6.86
CA ASN A 57 -5.80 -8.34 -7.54
C ASN A 57 -6.72 -9.19 -6.65
N GLU A 58 -6.18 -10.01 -5.74
CA GLU A 58 -7.02 -10.82 -4.84
C GLU A 58 -7.77 -9.96 -3.82
N TYR A 59 -7.18 -8.86 -3.35
CA TYR A 59 -7.77 -7.97 -2.36
C TYR A 59 -8.44 -6.71 -2.96
N ALA A 60 -8.17 -6.33 -4.21
CA ALA A 60 -8.81 -5.17 -4.87
C ALA A 60 -10.36 -5.22 -4.86
N LYS A 61 -10.96 -6.41 -4.80
CA LYS A 61 -12.41 -6.61 -4.64
C LYS A 61 -12.98 -6.08 -3.31
N LEU A 62 -12.12 -5.77 -2.34
CA LEU A 62 -12.50 -5.15 -1.07
C LEU A 62 -12.63 -3.63 -1.18
N LEU A 63 -12.02 -2.99 -2.19
CA LEU A 63 -12.07 -1.54 -2.36
C LEU A 63 -13.40 -1.08 -2.96
N ILE A 64 -13.92 0.05 -2.45
CA ILE A 64 -14.90 0.86 -3.18
C ILE A 64 -14.35 1.29 -4.55
N GLN A 65 -15.24 1.63 -5.46
CA GLN A 65 -14.91 2.29 -6.73
C GLN A 65 -15.08 3.79 -6.62
N ALA A 66 -14.43 4.56 -7.51
CA ALA A 66 -14.60 6.01 -7.53
C ALA A 66 -16.06 6.44 -7.80
N SER A 67 -16.83 5.62 -8.52
CA SER A 67 -18.27 5.79 -8.73
C SER A 67 -19.12 5.67 -7.47
N ASP A 68 -18.58 5.08 -6.40
CA ASP A 68 -19.29 4.89 -5.15
C ASP A 68 -19.14 6.12 -4.23
N ILE A 69 -18.27 7.09 -4.55
CA ILE A 69 -17.98 8.26 -3.73
C ILE A 69 -19.01 9.37 -4.01
N ASN A 70 -19.92 9.61 -3.08
CA ASN A 70 -20.96 10.65 -3.19
C ASN A 70 -20.39 12.04 -2.86
N ALA A 71 -19.68 12.65 -3.81
CA ALA A 71 -19.09 13.98 -3.67
C ALA A 71 -19.64 15.02 -4.68
N PRO A 72 -19.58 16.33 -4.38
CA PRO A 72 -19.94 17.38 -5.34
C PRO A 72 -18.98 17.49 -6.55
N VAL A 73 -17.76 16.96 -6.40
CA VAL A 73 -16.74 16.85 -7.45
C VAL A 73 -16.48 15.36 -7.76
N PRO A 74 -16.15 14.99 -9.00
CA PRO A 74 -15.76 13.63 -9.31
C PRO A 74 -14.43 13.28 -8.63
N PHE A 75 -14.25 12.00 -8.34
CA PHE A 75 -12.98 11.43 -7.90
C PHE A 75 -12.44 10.47 -8.96
N THR A 76 -11.12 10.37 -9.05
CA THR A 76 -10.39 9.42 -9.90
C THR A 76 -9.61 8.44 -9.03
N ALA A 77 -9.63 7.15 -9.35
CA ALA A 77 -8.95 6.11 -8.57
C ALA A 77 -7.53 5.86 -9.10
N ALA A 78 -6.55 5.87 -8.20
CA ALA A 78 -5.22 5.34 -8.50
C ALA A 78 -5.25 3.80 -8.66
N PRO A 79 -4.34 3.20 -9.46
CA PRO A 79 -4.20 1.75 -9.53
C PRO A 79 -3.99 1.13 -8.12
N PRO A 80 -4.77 0.10 -7.72
CA PRO A 80 -4.61 -0.52 -6.42
C PRO A 80 -3.22 -1.13 -6.22
N THR A 81 -2.64 -0.91 -5.04
CA THR A 81 -1.34 -1.48 -4.64
C THR A 81 -1.56 -2.63 -3.67
N GLY A 82 -0.91 -3.77 -3.94
CA GLY A 82 -0.98 -4.94 -3.08
C GLY A 82 -0.01 -4.89 -1.91
N ASN A 83 -0.38 -5.54 -0.82
CA ASN A 83 0.40 -5.72 0.40
C ASN A 83 0.88 -4.42 1.08
N PRO A 84 -0.03 -3.48 1.43
CA PRO A 84 0.32 -2.24 2.10
C PRO A 84 1.03 -2.48 3.43
N ASN A 85 2.01 -1.64 3.76
CA ASN A 85 2.86 -1.76 4.95
C ASN A 85 3.56 -3.13 5.10
N GLY A 86 3.70 -3.90 4.01
CA GLY A 86 4.27 -5.25 4.01
C GLY A 86 3.34 -6.34 4.56
N ARG A 87 2.06 -6.03 4.83
CA ARG A 87 1.03 -6.96 5.31
C ARG A 87 0.07 -7.34 4.19
N PRO A 88 -0.55 -8.54 4.19
CA PRO A 88 -1.55 -8.91 3.20
C PRO A 88 -2.67 -7.89 3.11
N GLY A 89 -3.16 -7.59 1.90
CA GLY A 89 -4.23 -6.63 1.68
C GLY A 89 -4.02 -5.76 0.46
N VAL A 90 -4.69 -4.60 0.43
CA VAL A 90 -4.66 -3.66 -0.69
C VAL A 90 -4.78 -2.21 -0.22
N ALA A 91 -4.19 -1.28 -0.96
CA ALA A 91 -4.47 0.15 -0.82
C ALA A 91 -4.80 0.80 -2.17
N THR A 92 -5.45 1.95 -2.14
CA THR A 92 -5.60 2.87 -3.28
C THR A 92 -5.64 4.32 -2.78
N THR A 93 -5.69 5.27 -3.70
CA THR A 93 -5.98 6.67 -3.38
C THR A 93 -6.90 7.24 -4.44
N PHE A 94 -8.03 7.76 -4.00
CA PHE A 94 -8.92 8.57 -4.83
C PHE A 94 -8.50 10.02 -4.75
N LYS A 95 -8.59 10.78 -5.85
CA LYS A 95 -8.32 12.23 -5.88
C LYS A 95 -9.34 12.99 -6.73
N ASP A 96 -9.64 14.23 -6.35
CA ASP A 96 -10.29 15.20 -7.24
C ASP A 96 -9.35 15.61 -8.40
N ASP A 97 -9.92 16.22 -9.45
CA ASP A 97 -9.15 16.64 -10.64
C ASP A 97 -8.04 17.66 -10.31
N ASP A 98 -8.29 18.56 -9.34
CA ASP A 98 -7.33 19.57 -8.88
C ASP A 98 -6.30 19.04 -7.85
N GLY A 99 -6.46 17.79 -7.37
CA GLY A 99 -5.60 17.18 -6.36
C GLY A 99 -5.62 17.84 -4.97
N SER A 100 -6.63 18.67 -4.70
CA SER A 100 -6.83 19.36 -3.41
C SER A 100 -7.43 18.45 -2.33
N HIS A 101 -8.23 17.46 -2.75
CA HIS A 101 -8.85 16.47 -1.90
C HIS A 101 -8.41 15.06 -2.30
N ALA A 102 -7.96 14.26 -1.31
CA ALA A 102 -7.57 12.88 -1.56
C ALA A 102 -8.15 11.95 -0.50
N ILE A 103 -8.58 10.76 -0.90
CA ILE A 103 -9.07 9.73 0.00
C ILE A 103 -8.16 8.51 -0.18
N LYS A 104 -7.20 8.34 0.73
CA LYS A 104 -6.35 7.14 0.75
C LYS A 104 -7.13 6.05 1.47
N VAL A 105 -7.28 4.89 0.86
CA VAL A 105 -7.93 3.73 1.48
C VAL A 105 -6.90 2.63 1.59
N THR A 106 -6.64 2.17 2.80
CA THR A 106 -5.74 1.06 3.11
C THR A 106 -6.50 -0.02 3.86
N ILE A 107 -6.52 -1.23 3.28
CA ILE A 107 -7.15 -2.41 3.87
C ILE A 107 -6.05 -3.45 4.13
N GLN A 108 -5.83 -3.78 5.40
CA GLN A 108 -4.88 -4.81 5.82
C GLN A 108 -5.67 -6.02 6.34
N VAL A 109 -5.29 -7.23 5.91
CA VAL A 109 -5.96 -8.48 6.24
C VAL A 109 -5.06 -9.31 7.13
N TYR A 110 -5.59 -9.70 8.28
CA TYR A 110 -4.90 -10.42 9.36
C TYR A 110 -5.27 -11.90 9.34
N GLU A 111 -4.65 -12.70 10.20
CA GLU A 111 -4.99 -14.14 10.28
C GLU A 111 -6.40 -14.32 10.88
N ASP A 112 -6.74 -13.52 11.90
CA ASP A 112 -7.97 -13.58 12.68
C ASP A 112 -8.53 -12.17 13.07
N PRO A 113 -9.75 -12.04 13.63
CA PRO A 113 -10.35 -10.74 13.98
C PRO A 113 -9.78 -10.09 15.27
N ASP A 114 -9.13 -10.86 16.14
CA ASP A 114 -8.50 -10.33 17.35
C ASP A 114 -7.16 -9.66 17.00
N GLU A 115 -6.38 -10.23 16.07
CA GLU A 115 -5.23 -9.57 15.44
C GLU A 115 -5.65 -8.23 14.80
N ALA A 116 -6.71 -8.24 13.99
CA ALA A 116 -7.20 -7.02 13.33
C ALA A 116 -7.62 -5.96 14.36
N THR A 117 -8.28 -6.37 15.45
CA THR A 117 -8.70 -5.48 16.55
C THR A 117 -7.51 -4.95 17.35
N ASN A 118 -6.46 -5.75 17.56
CA ASN A 118 -5.21 -5.27 18.15
C ASN A 118 -4.51 -4.26 17.23
N ALA A 119 -4.45 -4.53 15.92
CA ALA A 119 -3.88 -3.62 14.93
C ALA A 119 -4.65 -2.29 14.82
N LEU A 120 -5.99 -2.31 14.94
CA LEU A 120 -6.82 -1.11 15.03
C LEU A 120 -6.41 -0.23 16.22
N ASN A 121 -6.12 -0.83 17.38
CA ASN A 121 -5.72 -0.09 18.57
C ASN A 121 -4.29 0.47 18.46
N THR A 122 -3.36 -0.26 17.83
CA THR A 122 -2.04 0.26 17.45
C THR A 122 -2.15 1.44 16.48
N ALA A 123 -2.91 1.27 15.39
CA ALA A 123 -3.06 2.29 14.35
C ALA A 123 -3.71 3.58 14.89
N LYS A 124 -4.64 3.50 15.85
CA LYS A 124 -5.18 4.67 16.57
C LYS A 124 -4.09 5.49 17.28
N GLY A 125 -3.06 4.85 17.83
CA GLY A 125 -1.90 5.52 18.42
C GLY A 125 -0.95 6.10 17.38
N GLU A 126 -0.70 5.38 16.29
CA GLU A 126 0.21 5.80 15.21
C GLU A 126 -0.24 7.09 14.51
N GLN A 127 -1.56 7.35 14.40
CA GLN A 127 -2.07 8.58 13.77
C GLN A 127 -1.59 9.87 14.46
N GLY A 128 -1.25 9.83 15.76
CA GLY A 128 -0.68 10.98 16.48
C GLY A 128 0.71 11.41 16.00
N GLY A 129 1.39 10.59 15.19
CA GLY A 129 2.61 10.97 14.47
C GLY A 129 2.35 11.58 13.08
N VAL A 130 1.18 11.31 12.49
CA VAL A 130 0.79 11.74 11.14
C VAL A 130 -0.03 13.03 11.16
N ILE A 131 -0.87 13.21 12.18
CA ILE A 131 -1.67 14.41 12.44
C ILE A 131 -1.58 14.83 13.90
N LYS A 132 -1.77 16.13 14.14
CA LYS A 132 -2.16 16.65 15.46
C LYS A 132 -3.64 16.33 15.61
N VAL A 133 -3.97 15.33 16.41
CA VAL A 133 -5.37 14.95 16.66
C VAL A 133 -6.01 16.00 17.56
N ASP A 134 -6.78 16.90 16.95
CA ASP A 134 -7.52 17.96 17.63
C ASP A 134 -8.90 17.47 18.10
N THR A 135 -9.45 16.41 17.49
CA THR A 135 -10.72 15.80 17.88
C THR A 135 -10.76 14.31 17.53
N THR A 136 -11.30 13.49 18.45
CA THR A 136 -11.62 12.07 18.21
C THR A 136 -13.10 11.84 18.46
N GLN A 137 -13.77 11.10 17.59
CA GLN A 137 -15.16 10.68 17.76
C GLN A 137 -15.32 9.17 17.53
N PRO A 138 -16.22 8.48 18.26
CA PRO A 138 -16.60 7.12 17.91
C PRO A 138 -17.32 7.11 16.56
N SER A 139 -17.23 6.01 15.83
CA SER A 139 -17.97 5.79 14.58
C SER A 139 -18.72 4.46 14.63
N THR A 140 -19.88 4.40 13.99
CA THR A 140 -20.72 3.19 13.88
C THR A 140 -20.34 2.29 12.69
N ILE A 141 -19.26 2.63 11.98
CA ILE A 141 -18.73 1.84 10.86
C ILE A 141 -17.89 0.68 11.39
N GLY A 142 -18.20 -0.54 10.95
CA GLY A 142 -17.52 -1.77 11.35
C GLY A 142 -17.52 -2.02 12.86
N SER A 143 -16.52 -2.76 13.32
CA SER A 143 -16.18 -2.94 14.74
C SER A 143 -15.12 -1.93 15.19
N GLY A 144 -15.24 -1.48 16.45
CA GLY A 144 -14.28 -0.59 17.09
C GLY A 144 -14.07 0.78 16.43
N GLY A 145 -14.99 1.17 15.53
CA GLY A 145 -14.87 2.33 14.63
C GLY A 145 -14.59 3.66 15.33
N THR A 146 -13.69 4.45 14.76
CA THR A 146 -13.36 5.79 15.26
C THR A 146 -12.97 6.73 14.12
N MET A 147 -13.30 8.01 14.28
CA MET A 147 -12.76 9.10 13.49
C MET A 147 -11.74 9.89 14.32
N LEU A 148 -10.59 10.23 13.73
CA LEU A 148 -9.61 11.18 14.28
C LEU A 148 -9.49 12.34 13.29
N MET A 149 -9.59 13.57 13.78
CA MET A 149 -9.66 14.78 12.97
C MET A 149 -8.62 15.79 13.46
N GLY A 150 -7.98 16.49 12.53
CA GLY A 150 -7.06 17.59 12.84
C GLY A 150 -6.14 17.92 11.67
N ASN A 151 -5.07 18.66 11.93
CA ASN A 151 -4.13 19.08 10.89
C ASN A 151 -2.84 18.25 10.89
N THR A 152 -2.17 18.17 9.74
CA THR A 152 -0.79 17.66 9.68
C THR A 152 0.15 18.50 10.57
N PRO A 153 1.28 17.95 11.08
CA PRO A 153 2.17 18.67 12.00
C PRO A 153 2.72 20.01 11.48
N ASP A 154 2.89 20.14 10.17
CA ASP A 154 3.30 21.35 9.45
C ASP A 154 2.13 22.32 9.14
N ARG A 155 0.88 21.89 9.37
CA ARG A 155 -0.38 22.52 8.97
C ARG A 155 -0.55 22.74 7.45
N SER A 156 0.06 21.92 6.60
CA SER A 156 -0.19 21.99 5.15
C SER A 156 -1.54 21.39 4.73
N LYS A 157 -2.14 20.51 5.54
CA LYS A 157 -3.43 19.85 5.27
C LYS A 157 -4.30 19.74 6.51
N GLY A 158 -5.62 19.84 6.33
CA GLY A 158 -6.61 19.22 7.20
C GLY A 158 -6.78 17.76 6.81
N VAL A 159 -6.91 16.86 7.79
CA VAL A 159 -6.98 15.42 7.56
C VAL A 159 -8.01 14.81 8.53
N VAL A 160 -8.83 13.89 8.01
CA VAL A 160 -9.68 13.03 8.82
C VAL A 160 -9.30 11.57 8.56
N PHE A 161 -8.95 10.84 9.61
CA PHE A 161 -8.84 9.39 9.57
C PHE A 161 -10.14 8.75 10.05
N LEU A 162 -10.68 7.78 9.32
CA LEU A 162 -11.66 6.81 9.80
C LEU A 162 -10.97 5.44 9.87
N LEU A 163 -10.91 4.84 11.07
CA LEU A 163 -10.39 3.49 11.27
C LEU A 163 -11.46 2.59 11.86
N PHE A 164 -11.64 1.41 11.28
CA PHE A 164 -12.53 0.36 11.78
C PHE A 164 -12.00 -1.03 11.41
N THR A 165 -12.46 -2.06 12.10
CA THR A 165 -12.23 -3.46 11.68
C THR A 165 -13.51 -4.08 11.17
N GLU A 166 -13.38 -5.05 10.26
CA GLU A 166 -14.50 -5.84 9.77
C GLU A 166 -14.04 -7.28 9.55
N GLY A 167 -14.56 -8.19 10.37
CA GLY A 167 -13.95 -9.49 10.59
C GLY A 167 -12.45 -9.35 10.87
N LYS A 168 -11.63 -9.97 10.03
CA LYS A 168 -10.15 -9.95 10.09
C LYS A 168 -9.48 -8.88 9.22
N ALA A 169 -10.23 -7.91 8.69
CA ALA A 169 -9.66 -6.74 8.02
C ALA A 169 -9.63 -5.52 8.96
N LEU A 170 -8.54 -4.76 8.88
CA LEU A 170 -8.44 -3.37 9.33
C LEU A 170 -8.61 -2.46 8.11
N ALA A 171 -9.57 -1.56 8.16
CA ALA A 171 -9.72 -0.48 7.19
C ALA A 171 -9.26 0.84 7.80
N THR A 172 -8.32 1.51 7.13
CA THR A 172 -7.90 2.88 7.42
C THR A 172 -8.21 3.73 6.20
N LEU A 173 -9.13 4.69 6.35
CA LEU A 173 -9.46 5.69 5.34
C LEU A 173 -8.92 7.04 5.81
N GLU A 174 -8.17 7.72 4.95
CA GLU A 174 -7.50 9.00 5.22
C GLU A 174 -7.98 10.03 4.21
N PHE A 175 -8.78 10.99 4.68
CA PHE A 175 -9.38 12.06 3.89
C PHE A 175 -8.52 13.33 4.03
N ASP A 176 -7.61 13.54 3.08
CA ASP A 176 -6.86 14.79 2.91
C ASP A 176 -7.77 15.89 2.37
N GLY A 177 -7.62 17.10 2.90
CA GLY A 177 -8.12 18.33 2.30
C GLY A 177 -7.09 19.47 2.33
N PRO A 178 -7.51 20.68 1.92
CA PRO A 178 -6.80 21.93 2.18
C PRO A 178 -6.53 22.15 3.69
N PRO A 179 -5.59 23.02 4.08
CA PRO A 179 -5.37 23.35 5.49
C PRO A 179 -6.65 23.88 6.14
N ASP A 180 -6.84 23.51 7.42
CA ASP A 180 -8.00 23.87 8.25
C ASP A 180 -9.38 23.46 7.66
N THR A 181 -9.38 22.63 6.62
CA THR A 181 -10.57 22.18 5.88
C THR A 181 -10.73 20.67 6.06
N LEU A 182 -11.50 20.27 7.08
CA LEU A 182 -11.77 18.87 7.39
C LEU A 182 -12.92 18.30 6.54
N ALA A 183 -12.84 17.01 6.23
CA ALA A 183 -13.92 16.30 5.55
C ALA A 183 -15.19 16.25 6.43
N PRO A 184 -16.40 16.52 5.90
CA PRO A 184 -17.64 16.47 6.68
C PRO A 184 -17.89 15.06 7.25
N PRO A 185 -18.30 14.91 8.53
CA PRO A 185 -18.57 13.60 9.13
C PRO A 185 -19.57 12.74 8.34
N GLU A 186 -20.62 13.35 7.78
CA GLU A 186 -21.60 12.64 6.94
C GLU A 186 -20.97 12.02 5.68
N PHE A 187 -20.01 12.71 5.06
CA PHE A 187 -19.29 12.21 3.88
C PHE A 187 -18.30 11.11 4.26
N VAL A 188 -17.58 11.28 5.38
CA VAL A 188 -16.69 10.26 5.94
C VAL A 188 -17.47 8.99 6.30
N ASN A 189 -18.69 9.14 6.85
CA ASN A 189 -19.60 8.04 7.15
C ASN A 189 -20.18 7.37 5.89
N ASP A 190 -20.63 8.11 4.87
CA ASP A 190 -21.12 7.54 3.59
C ASP A 190 -20.06 6.67 2.89
N VAL A 191 -18.83 7.21 2.76
CA VAL A 191 -17.70 6.47 2.18
C VAL A 191 -17.29 5.31 3.08
N GLY A 192 -17.34 5.49 4.40
CA GLY A 192 -17.10 4.44 5.40
C GLY A 192 -18.07 3.26 5.30
N GLN A 193 -19.39 3.51 5.22
CA GLN A 193 -20.42 2.47 5.08
C GLN A 193 -20.23 1.64 3.81
N LYS A 194 -19.87 2.29 2.70
CA LYS A 194 -19.60 1.61 1.43
C LYS A 194 -18.34 0.76 1.49
N GLN A 195 -17.31 1.25 2.18
CA GLN A 195 -16.06 0.52 2.37
C GLN A 195 -16.22 -0.67 3.33
N ASP A 196 -17.02 -0.54 4.37
CA ASP A 196 -17.47 -1.64 5.23
C ASP A 196 -18.24 -2.70 4.44
N ALA A 197 -19.25 -2.29 3.67
CA ALA A 197 -20.04 -3.20 2.83
C ALA A 197 -19.21 -3.92 1.75
N ALA A 198 -18.21 -3.24 1.16
CA ALA A 198 -17.29 -3.83 0.20
C ALA A 198 -16.37 -4.90 0.86
N ILE A 199 -15.92 -4.66 2.10
CA ILE A 199 -15.12 -5.64 2.85
C ILE A 199 -15.96 -6.86 3.21
N LYS A 200 -17.18 -6.67 3.76
CA LYS A 200 -18.12 -7.77 4.06
C LYS A 200 -18.35 -8.67 2.85
N LYS A 201 -18.71 -8.06 1.72
CA LYS A 201 -18.96 -8.74 0.44
C LYS A 201 -17.72 -9.46 -0.11
N GLY A 202 -16.52 -8.91 0.08
CA GLY A 202 -15.29 -9.49 -0.47
C GLY A 202 -14.59 -10.51 0.44
N LEU A 203 -14.82 -10.49 1.76
CA LEU A 203 -14.27 -11.50 2.68
C LEU A 203 -15.19 -12.71 2.91
N GLY A 204 -16.50 -12.60 2.68
CA GLY A 204 -17.38 -13.78 2.58
C GLY A 204 -18.72 -13.70 3.30
N GLY A 205 -18.98 -12.64 4.08
CA GLY A 205 -20.25 -12.40 4.80
C GLY A 205 -20.47 -13.32 6.00
#